data_AF-A0A933LZR6-F1
#
_entry.id   AF-A0A933LZR6-F1
#
_cell.length_a   1.000
_cell.length_b   1.000
_cell.length_c   1.000
_cell.angle_alpha   90.00
_cell.angle_beta   90.00
_cell.angle_gamma   90.00
#
_symmetry.space_group_name_H-M   'P 1'
#
loop_
_entity.id
_entity.type
_entity.pdbx_description
1 polymer ?
#
loop_
_entity_poly.entity_id
_entity_poly.type
_entity_poly.pdbx_seq_one_letter_code
_entity_poly.pdbx_strand_id
1 'polypeptide(L)'
;MADDLEKQFREGFLAAVRERINELLPGDGERLCAEIERLWPSIYESRKTLVVDPASEGHLRSCSLVLAAHRLLAPQLPRPDQAIEVIRNAFIEAAKRMGSADDMLAAAFSGTSDPLEVYVGMAKAKETGFYGATFAFEHARDDKDAFHQDVTKCFYFDFFKAEGVPELTRMFCDSDEIWMDALNRGHFGIRVERPTTLAFGGTGCPFHVDRSRS
;
A
#
# COMPACT_ATOMS: atom_id res chain seq x y z
N MET A 1 -16.98 9.66 2.83
CA MET A 1 -15.52 9.88 2.93
C MET A 1 -14.74 8.59 2.71
N ALA A 2 -14.85 7.55 3.57
CA ALA A 2 -14.13 6.28 3.35
C ALA A 2 -14.58 5.58 2.04
N ASP A 3 -15.89 5.48 1.81
CA ASP A 3 -16.44 4.88 0.59
C ASP A 3 -16.07 5.65 -0.69
N ASP A 4 -15.89 6.97 -0.60
CA ASP A 4 -15.54 7.82 -1.74
C ASP A 4 -14.07 7.62 -2.15
N LEU A 5 -13.17 7.48 -1.17
CA LEU A 5 -11.76 7.18 -1.42
C LEU A 5 -11.57 5.77 -1.97
N GLU A 6 -12.29 4.77 -1.42
CA GLU A 6 -12.30 3.41 -1.97
C GLU A 6 -12.77 3.41 -3.42
N LYS A 7 -13.87 4.11 -3.71
CA LYS A 7 -14.41 4.23 -5.05
C LYS A 7 -13.40 4.88 -6.00
N GLN A 8 -12.80 6.01 -5.61
CA GLN A 8 -11.80 6.71 -6.42
C GLN A 8 -10.58 5.83 -6.69
N PHE A 9 -10.06 5.14 -5.67
CA PHE A 9 -8.96 4.21 -5.82
C PHE A 9 -9.30 3.08 -6.79
N ARG A 10 -10.45 2.43 -6.61
CA ARG A 10 -10.93 1.34 -7.47
C ARG A 10 -11.04 1.78 -8.93
N GLU A 11 -11.71 2.90 -9.19
CA GLU A 11 -11.89 3.44 -10.54
C GLU A 11 -10.54 3.78 -11.18
N GLY A 12 -9.63 4.40 -10.42
CA GLY A 12 -8.27 4.68 -10.86
C GLY A 12 -7.48 3.41 -11.18
N PHE A 13 -7.58 2.39 -10.33
CA PHE A 13 -6.92 1.10 -10.49
C PHE A 13 -7.40 0.38 -11.74
N LEU A 14 -8.72 0.21 -11.90
CA LEU A 14 -9.29 -0.48 -13.06
C LEU A 14 -9.04 0.27 -14.36
N ALA A 15 -9.03 1.60 -14.34
CA ALA A 15 -8.66 2.39 -15.51
C ALA A 15 -7.20 2.12 -15.93
N ALA A 16 -6.27 2.09 -14.99
CA ALA A 16 -4.85 1.81 -15.26
C ALA A 16 -4.60 0.35 -15.69
N VAL A 17 -5.33 -0.62 -15.09
CA VAL A 17 -5.32 -2.02 -15.55
C VAL A 17 -5.80 -2.08 -17.00
N ARG A 18 -6.94 -1.45 -17.33
CA ARG A 18 -7.51 -1.48 -18.68
C ARG A 18 -6.54 -0.90 -19.72
N GLU A 19 -5.91 0.23 -19.42
CA GLU A 19 -4.90 0.84 -20.30
C GLU A 19 -3.78 -0.16 -20.63
N ARG A 20 -3.19 -0.75 -19.59
CA ARG A 20 -2.07 -1.67 -19.74
C ARG A 20 -2.47 -2.98 -20.41
N ILE A 21 -3.65 -3.49 -20.13
CA ILE A 21 -4.17 -4.70 -20.78
C ILE A 21 -4.49 -4.45 -22.24
N ASN A 22 -5.01 -3.28 -22.62
CA ASN A 22 -5.23 -2.98 -24.04
C ASN A 22 -3.93 -2.88 -24.85
N GLU A 23 -2.80 -2.57 -24.22
CA GLU A 23 -1.48 -2.65 -24.87
C GLU A 23 -1.03 -4.09 -25.09
N LEU A 24 -1.30 -4.99 -24.13
CA LEU A 24 -0.82 -6.36 -24.13
C LEU A 24 -1.76 -7.34 -24.86
N LEU A 25 -3.06 -7.13 -24.72
CA LEU A 25 -4.17 -7.93 -25.23
C LEU A 25 -5.22 -6.97 -25.84
N PRO A 26 -4.99 -6.45 -27.06
CA PRO A 26 -5.87 -5.45 -27.66
C PRO A 26 -7.33 -5.92 -27.75
N GLY A 27 -8.24 -5.12 -27.18
CA GLY A 27 -9.68 -5.39 -27.17
C GLY A 27 -10.21 -6.15 -25.95
N ASP A 28 -9.33 -6.69 -25.10
CA ASP A 28 -9.76 -7.46 -23.92
C ASP A 28 -9.89 -6.64 -22.63
N GLY A 29 -9.37 -5.41 -22.59
CA GLY A 29 -9.29 -4.61 -21.36
C GLY A 29 -10.65 -4.36 -20.70
N GLU A 30 -11.69 -4.02 -21.47
CA GLU A 30 -13.03 -3.75 -20.93
C GLU A 30 -13.67 -5.03 -20.36
N ARG A 31 -13.56 -6.14 -21.11
CA ARG A 31 -14.08 -7.45 -20.68
C ARG A 31 -13.42 -7.92 -19.39
N LEU A 32 -12.08 -7.85 -19.33
CA LEU A 32 -11.32 -8.29 -18.16
C LEU A 32 -11.59 -7.41 -16.94
N CYS A 33 -11.70 -6.08 -17.10
CA CYS A 33 -12.09 -5.21 -15.98
C CYS A 33 -13.49 -5.52 -15.45
N ALA A 34 -14.46 -5.76 -16.33
CA ALA A 34 -15.81 -6.15 -15.91
C ALA A 34 -15.84 -7.52 -15.20
N GLU A 35 -14.97 -8.45 -15.60
CA GLU A 35 -14.80 -9.73 -14.90
C GLU A 35 -14.15 -9.55 -13.52
N ILE A 36 -13.17 -8.65 -13.39
CA ILE A 36 -12.54 -8.30 -12.11
C ILE A 36 -13.57 -7.73 -11.14
N GLU A 37 -14.38 -6.77 -11.59
CA GLU A 37 -15.44 -6.18 -10.79
C GLU A 37 -16.49 -7.20 -10.35
N ARG A 38 -16.76 -8.22 -11.18
CA ARG A 38 -17.69 -9.30 -10.84
C ARG A 38 -17.11 -10.29 -9.83
N LEU A 39 -15.82 -10.61 -9.93
CA LEU A 39 -15.14 -11.56 -9.05
C LEU A 39 -14.82 -10.95 -7.67
N TRP A 40 -14.49 -9.67 -7.63
CA TRP A 40 -14.02 -8.98 -6.43
C TRP A 40 -14.94 -9.14 -5.19
N PRO A 41 -16.28 -8.92 -5.27
CA PRO A 41 -17.16 -9.09 -4.11
C PRO A 41 -17.19 -10.52 -3.57
N SER A 42 -17.05 -11.54 -4.43
CA SER A 42 -17.03 -12.94 -4.01
C SER A 42 -15.76 -13.28 -3.22
N ILE A 43 -14.61 -12.73 -3.64
CA ILE A 43 -13.36 -12.86 -2.88
C ILE A 43 -13.51 -12.17 -1.51
N TYR A 44 -14.03 -10.95 -1.48
CA TYR A 44 -14.26 -10.22 -0.23
C TYR A 44 -15.16 -11.02 0.74
N GLU A 45 -16.35 -11.43 0.30
CA GLU A 45 -17.32 -12.12 1.17
C GLU A 45 -16.79 -13.46 1.71
N SER A 46 -16.04 -14.21 0.90
CA SER A 46 -15.46 -15.48 1.35
C SER A 46 -14.29 -15.33 2.34
N ARG A 47 -13.76 -14.12 2.53
CA ARG A 47 -12.70 -13.79 3.49
C ARG A 47 -13.14 -12.81 4.58
N LYS A 48 -14.45 -12.54 4.68
CA LYS A 48 -15.01 -11.54 5.60
C LYS A 48 -14.71 -11.80 7.07
N THR A 49 -14.41 -13.04 7.44
CA THR A 49 -13.96 -13.41 8.79
C THR A 49 -12.62 -12.80 9.19
N LEU A 50 -11.85 -12.28 8.22
CA LEU A 50 -10.61 -11.54 8.47
C LEU A 50 -10.85 -10.08 8.92
N VAL A 51 -12.09 -9.57 8.80
CA VAL A 51 -12.46 -8.24 9.27
C VAL A 51 -12.69 -8.27 10.77
N VAL A 52 -11.84 -7.58 11.52
CA VAL A 52 -11.90 -7.48 12.99
C VAL A 52 -12.12 -6.06 13.49
N ASP A 53 -11.97 -5.08 12.62
CA ASP A 53 -12.21 -3.66 12.86
C ASP A 53 -12.48 -2.91 11.53
N PRO A 54 -12.92 -1.64 11.55
CA PRO A 54 -13.19 -0.88 10.33
C PRO A 54 -11.98 -0.71 9.40
N ALA A 55 -10.76 -0.65 9.93
CA ALA A 55 -9.54 -0.51 9.13
C ALA A 55 -9.30 -1.77 8.28
N SER A 56 -9.42 -2.95 8.90
CA SER A 56 -9.26 -4.25 8.24
C SER A 56 -10.29 -4.51 7.14
N GLU A 57 -11.47 -3.89 7.21
CA GLU A 57 -12.46 -3.96 6.11
C GLU A 57 -11.92 -3.30 4.83
N GLY A 58 -11.38 -2.08 4.93
CA GLY A 58 -10.78 -1.37 3.79
C GLY A 58 -9.57 -2.10 3.21
N HIS A 59 -8.74 -2.69 4.07
CA HIS A 59 -7.61 -3.52 3.64
C HIS A 59 -8.06 -4.78 2.91
N LEU A 60 -9.07 -5.48 3.44
CA LEU A 60 -9.61 -6.67 2.80
C LEU A 60 -10.21 -6.35 1.43
N ARG A 61 -10.93 -5.23 1.30
CA ARG A 61 -11.49 -4.77 0.02
C ARG A 61 -10.38 -4.54 -1.02
N SER A 62 -9.33 -3.81 -0.63
CA SER A 62 -8.18 -3.54 -1.49
C SER A 62 -7.46 -4.82 -1.91
N CYS A 63 -7.18 -5.71 -0.97
CA CYS A 63 -6.51 -6.99 -1.26
C CYS A 63 -7.37 -7.91 -2.14
N SER A 64 -8.69 -7.92 -1.92
CA SER A 64 -9.61 -8.71 -2.72
C SER A 64 -9.68 -8.23 -4.16
N LEU A 65 -9.62 -6.92 -4.40
CA LEU A 65 -9.61 -6.33 -5.75
C LEU A 65 -8.33 -6.71 -6.51
N VAL A 66 -7.19 -6.54 -5.83
CA VAL A 66 -5.87 -6.93 -6.35
C VAL A 66 -5.81 -8.43 -6.66
N LEU A 67 -6.33 -9.28 -5.78
CA LEU A 67 -6.39 -10.72 -6.00
C LEU A 67 -7.32 -11.10 -7.15
N ALA A 68 -8.46 -10.44 -7.29
CA ALA A 68 -9.37 -10.64 -8.42
C ALA A 68 -8.67 -10.31 -9.75
N ALA A 69 -7.95 -9.18 -9.80
CA ALA A 69 -7.12 -8.82 -10.95
C ALA A 69 -6.07 -9.90 -11.25
N HIS A 70 -5.33 -10.36 -10.25
CA HIS A 70 -4.32 -11.40 -10.45
C HIS A 70 -4.91 -12.70 -11.01
N ARG A 71 -5.99 -13.20 -10.39
CA ARG A 71 -6.64 -14.46 -10.81
C ARG A 71 -7.17 -14.42 -12.25
N LEU A 72 -7.58 -13.25 -12.73
CA LEU A 72 -8.10 -13.10 -14.09
C LEU A 72 -7.02 -12.77 -15.12
N LEU A 73 -6.00 -12.00 -14.75
CA LEU A 73 -4.95 -11.59 -15.69
C LEU A 73 -3.86 -12.65 -15.86
N ALA A 74 -3.46 -13.34 -14.78
CA ALA A 74 -2.36 -14.30 -14.84
C ALA A 74 -2.57 -15.43 -15.88
N PRO A 75 -3.77 -16.02 -16.05
CA PRO A 75 -4.00 -17.03 -17.09
C PRO A 75 -4.00 -16.49 -18.53
N GLN A 76 -4.15 -15.18 -18.71
CA GLN A 76 -4.27 -14.53 -20.03
C GLN A 76 -2.91 -14.05 -20.55
N LEU A 77 -1.93 -13.90 -19.66
CA LEU A 77 -0.62 -13.34 -19.98
C LEU A 77 0.42 -14.45 -20.15
N PRO A 78 1.34 -14.31 -21.13
CA PRO A 78 2.31 -15.36 -21.45
C PRO A 78 3.33 -15.62 -20.35
N ARG A 79 3.58 -14.66 -19.46
CA ARG A 79 4.53 -14.81 -18.35
C ARG A 79 3.84 -14.62 -17.00
N PRO A 80 4.12 -15.48 -16.00
CA PRO A 80 3.52 -15.38 -14.67
C PRO A 80 3.79 -14.04 -13.95
N ASP A 81 4.96 -13.44 -14.16
CA ASP A 81 5.36 -12.16 -13.56
C ASP A 81 4.64 -10.95 -14.16
N GLN A 82 4.23 -11.04 -15.42
CA GLN A 82 3.64 -9.93 -16.15
C GLN A 82 2.32 -9.46 -15.52
N ALA A 83 1.50 -10.37 -15.02
CA ALA A 83 0.27 -9.99 -14.31
C ALA A 83 0.57 -9.17 -13.05
N ILE A 84 1.59 -9.58 -12.28
CA ILE A 84 2.04 -8.87 -11.08
C ILE A 84 2.55 -7.48 -11.46
N GLU A 85 3.35 -7.35 -12.53
CA GLU A 85 3.84 -6.04 -13.02
C GLU A 85 2.70 -5.11 -13.43
N VAL A 86 1.71 -5.61 -14.18
CA VAL A 86 0.53 -4.84 -14.58
C VAL A 86 -0.23 -4.33 -13.36
N ILE A 87 -0.50 -5.22 -12.41
CA ILE A 87 -1.26 -4.90 -11.20
C ILE A 87 -0.49 -3.92 -10.32
N ARG A 88 0.80 -4.14 -10.10
CA ARG A 88 1.68 -3.24 -9.34
C ARG A 88 1.67 -1.83 -9.93
N ASN A 89 1.87 -1.71 -11.24
CA ASN A 89 1.90 -0.41 -11.90
C ASN A 89 0.53 0.28 -11.79
N ALA A 90 -0.56 -0.44 -12.03
CA ALA A 90 -1.91 0.10 -11.90
C ALA A 90 -2.22 0.56 -10.46
N PHE A 91 -1.77 -0.20 -9.46
CA PHE A 91 -1.92 0.14 -8.05
C PHE A 91 -1.20 1.45 -7.72
N ILE A 92 0.06 1.57 -8.15
CA ILE A 92 0.88 2.76 -7.91
C ILE A 92 0.32 3.99 -8.63
N GLU A 93 -0.13 3.84 -9.89
CA GLU A 93 -0.75 4.94 -10.62
C GLU A 93 -2.09 5.38 -10.01
N ALA A 94 -2.90 4.44 -9.52
CA ALA A 94 -4.10 4.75 -8.76
C ALA A 94 -3.76 5.51 -7.46
N ALA A 95 -2.73 5.09 -6.74
CA ALA A 95 -2.28 5.74 -5.52
C ALA A 95 -1.83 7.19 -5.77
N LYS A 96 -1.03 7.43 -6.81
CA LYS A 96 -0.59 8.78 -7.21
C LYS A 96 -1.73 9.71 -7.57
N ARG A 97 -2.84 9.19 -8.12
CA ARG A 97 -4.04 9.98 -8.45
C ARG A 97 -4.81 10.45 -7.22
N MET A 98 -4.56 9.88 -6.04
CA MET A 98 -5.19 10.32 -4.80
C MET A 98 -4.50 11.53 -4.16
N GLY A 99 -3.26 11.83 -4.57
CA GLY A 99 -2.52 13.00 -4.08
C GLY A 99 -1.01 12.84 -4.24
N SER A 100 -0.31 13.98 -4.27
CA SER A 100 1.15 14.03 -4.28
C SER A 100 1.69 13.88 -2.86
N ALA A 101 2.52 12.86 -2.62
CA ALA A 101 3.19 12.68 -1.34
C ALA A 101 4.05 13.91 -0.98
N ASP A 102 4.74 14.50 -1.96
CA ASP A 102 5.56 15.69 -1.76
C ASP A 102 4.71 16.89 -1.28
N ASP A 103 3.56 17.16 -1.91
CA ASP A 103 2.68 18.27 -1.53
C ASP A 103 2.06 18.06 -0.15
N MET A 104 1.64 16.83 0.15
CA MET A 104 1.05 16.48 1.44
C MET A 104 2.05 16.61 2.59
N LEU A 105 3.30 16.16 2.37
CA LEU A 105 4.36 16.29 3.37
C LEU A 105 4.81 17.74 3.52
N ALA A 106 4.95 18.49 2.42
CA ALA A 106 5.29 19.91 2.47
C ALA A 106 4.23 20.69 3.26
N ALA A 107 2.94 20.39 3.06
CA ALA A 107 1.87 20.97 3.85
C ALA A 107 1.94 20.57 5.32
N ALA A 108 2.21 19.29 5.63
CA ALA A 108 2.28 18.79 7.00
C ALA A 108 3.45 19.38 7.80
N PHE A 109 4.61 19.60 7.17
CA PHE A 109 5.80 20.16 7.81
C PHE A 109 5.94 21.68 7.66
N SER A 110 5.00 22.35 6.98
CA SER A 110 5.08 23.80 6.78
C SER A 110 5.03 24.54 8.12
N GLY A 111 6.08 25.32 8.41
CA GLY A 111 6.16 26.15 9.61
C GLY A 111 6.39 25.38 10.92
N THR A 112 6.66 24.08 10.88
CA THR A 112 7.02 23.33 12.08
C THR A 112 8.48 23.56 12.48
N SER A 113 8.71 23.74 13.78
CA SER A 113 10.06 23.71 14.37
C SER A 113 10.53 22.29 14.69
N ASP A 114 9.61 21.32 14.73
CA ASP A 114 9.92 19.92 15.02
C ASP A 114 9.24 18.95 14.03
N PRO A 115 9.88 18.69 12.88
CA PRO A 115 9.39 17.74 11.88
C PRO A 115 9.30 16.30 12.41
N LEU A 116 10.17 15.91 13.34
CA LEU A 116 10.13 14.56 13.91
C LEU A 116 8.86 14.37 14.75
N GLU A 117 8.50 15.35 15.58
CA GLU A 117 7.27 15.30 16.39
C GLU A 117 6.01 15.17 15.50
N VAL A 118 5.95 15.96 14.42
CA VAL A 118 4.85 15.88 13.44
C VAL A 118 4.78 14.49 12.81
N TYR A 119 5.91 13.94 12.36
CA TYR A 119 5.97 12.60 11.78
C TYR A 119 5.50 11.52 12.78
N VAL A 120 5.99 11.57 14.03
CA VAL A 120 5.60 10.61 15.08
C VAL A 120 4.10 10.65 15.33
N GLY A 121 3.51 11.85 15.40
CA GLY A 121 2.06 12.02 15.54
C GLY A 121 1.30 11.37 14.39
N MET A 122 1.74 11.60 13.15
CA MET A 122 1.14 10.98 11.96
C MET A 122 1.29 9.46 11.95
N ALA A 123 2.47 8.94 12.28
CA ALA A 123 2.76 7.51 12.30
C ALA A 123 1.88 6.77 13.31
N LYS A 124 1.84 7.26 14.56
CA LYS A 124 0.99 6.69 15.62
C LYS A 124 -0.50 6.79 15.30
N ALA A 125 -0.95 7.89 14.69
CA ALA A 125 -2.32 8.01 14.22
C ALA A 125 -2.66 6.98 13.13
N LYS A 126 -1.72 6.67 12.23
CA LYS A 126 -1.91 5.63 11.20
C LYS A 126 -1.97 4.23 11.79
N GLU A 127 -1.21 3.91 12.83
CA GLU A 127 -1.24 2.58 13.48
C GLU A 127 -2.65 2.16 13.88
N THR A 128 -3.38 3.05 14.55
CA THR A 128 -4.75 2.75 15.01
C THR A 128 -5.81 3.11 13.99
N GLY A 129 -5.64 4.24 13.28
CA GLY A 129 -6.69 4.80 12.42
C GLY A 129 -6.73 4.20 11.02
N PHE A 130 -5.57 3.87 10.45
CA PHE A 130 -5.47 3.31 9.10
C PHE A 130 -5.19 1.82 9.11
N TYR A 131 -4.26 1.33 9.93
CA TYR A 131 -3.83 -0.07 9.92
C TYR A 131 -4.70 -0.98 10.81
N GLY A 132 -4.93 -0.58 12.06
CA GLY A 132 -5.78 -1.32 12.99
C GLY A 132 -5.17 -2.62 13.49
N ALA A 133 -6.02 -3.48 14.09
CA ALA A 133 -5.65 -4.69 14.82
C ALA A 133 -5.13 -5.85 13.94
N THR A 134 -5.21 -5.70 12.62
CA THR A 134 -4.63 -6.67 11.69
C THR A 134 -3.14 -6.45 11.42
N PHE A 135 -2.59 -5.34 11.92
CA PHE A 135 -1.17 -5.05 11.93
C PHE A 135 -0.64 -5.04 13.37
N ALA A 136 0.66 -5.24 13.53
CA ALA A 136 1.33 -5.09 14.82
C ALA A 136 2.62 -4.29 14.62
N PHE A 137 2.87 -3.38 15.56
CA PHE A 137 3.98 -2.44 15.55
C PHE A 137 4.74 -2.56 16.86
N GLU A 138 6.06 -2.53 16.78
CA GLU A 138 6.96 -2.37 17.91
C GLU A 138 7.74 -1.07 17.76
N HIS A 139 7.94 -0.34 18.86
CA HIS A 139 8.72 0.90 18.86
C HIS A 139 10.06 0.64 19.53
N ALA A 140 11.04 0.20 18.75
CA ALA A 140 12.40 -0.05 19.24
C ALA A 140 13.05 1.22 19.82
N ARG A 141 12.64 2.39 19.32
CA ARG A 141 13.07 3.70 19.80
C ARG A 141 11.96 4.74 19.57
N ASP A 142 11.73 5.58 20.57
CA ASP A 142 10.78 6.70 20.50
C ASP A 142 11.26 7.78 21.48
N ASP A 143 12.10 8.69 20.99
CA ASP A 143 12.68 9.76 21.77
C ASP A 143 12.82 11.05 20.94
N LYS A 144 13.42 12.08 21.55
CA LYS A 144 13.56 13.39 20.93
C LYS A 144 14.42 13.41 19.65
N ASP A 145 15.23 12.38 19.40
CA ASP A 145 16.18 12.33 18.30
C ASP A 145 15.81 11.29 17.23
N ALA A 146 14.98 10.29 17.55
CA ALA A 146 14.55 9.26 16.60
C ALA A 146 13.23 8.58 16.98
N PHE A 147 12.58 8.04 15.95
CA PHE A 147 11.42 7.16 16.03
C PHE A 147 11.63 5.94 15.13
N HIS A 148 11.81 4.78 15.75
CA HIS A 148 12.04 3.51 15.08
C HIS A 148 10.85 2.58 15.32
N GLN A 149 10.07 2.38 14.26
CA GLN A 149 8.87 1.58 14.27
C GLN A 149 9.07 0.33 13.41
N ASP A 150 8.85 -0.84 13.97
CA ASP A 150 8.97 -2.12 13.27
C ASP A 150 7.58 -2.75 13.09
N VAL A 151 7.19 -3.01 11.85
CA VAL A 151 5.99 -3.83 11.57
C VAL A 151 6.34 -5.29 11.75
N THR A 152 5.73 -5.94 12.75
CA THR A 152 5.95 -7.36 13.08
C THR A 152 4.80 -8.26 12.61
N LYS A 153 3.64 -7.68 12.30
CA LYS A 153 2.51 -8.35 11.64
C LYS A 153 1.93 -7.43 10.57
N CYS A 154 1.70 -7.98 9.38
CA CYS A 154 1.21 -7.23 8.22
C CYS A 154 0.05 -7.96 7.56
N PHE A 155 -1.13 -7.36 7.56
CA PHE A 155 -2.33 -7.94 6.94
C PHE A 155 -2.10 -8.30 5.46
N TYR A 156 -1.45 -7.41 4.70
CA TYR A 156 -1.20 -7.64 3.28
C TYR A 156 -0.31 -8.85 3.04
N PHE A 157 0.76 -8.99 3.83
CA PHE A 157 1.67 -10.12 3.73
C PHE A 157 0.94 -11.43 4.07
N ASP A 158 0.23 -11.46 5.19
CA ASP A 158 -0.49 -12.64 5.65
C ASP A 158 -1.59 -13.06 4.66
N PHE A 159 -2.34 -12.08 4.12
CA PHE A 159 -3.40 -12.31 3.14
C PHE A 159 -2.85 -12.95 1.85
N PHE A 160 -1.87 -12.32 1.20
CA PHE A 160 -1.37 -12.82 -0.09
C PHE A 160 -0.54 -14.09 0.05
N LYS A 161 0.14 -14.28 1.19
CA LYS A 161 0.79 -15.55 1.52
C LYS A 161 -0.22 -16.68 1.66
N ALA A 162 -1.35 -16.45 2.34
CA ALA A 162 -2.42 -17.46 2.47
C ALA A 162 -3.07 -17.80 1.12
N GLU A 163 -3.09 -16.85 0.18
CA GLU A 163 -3.60 -17.04 -1.18
C GLU A 163 -2.55 -17.61 -2.16
N GLY A 164 -1.33 -17.90 -1.68
CA GLY A 164 -0.25 -18.49 -2.48
C GLY A 164 0.40 -17.56 -3.49
N VAL A 165 0.26 -16.24 -3.31
CA VAL A 165 0.76 -15.19 -4.22
C VAL A 165 1.45 -14.05 -3.45
N PRO A 166 2.42 -14.34 -2.55
CA PRO A 166 3.04 -13.35 -1.66
C PRO A 166 3.75 -12.20 -2.41
N GLU A 167 4.08 -12.38 -3.68
CA GLU A 167 4.68 -11.35 -4.54
C GLU A 167 3.78 -10.11 -4.70
N LEU A 168 2.44 -10.29 -4.59
CA LEU A 168 1.50 -9.17 -4.64
C LEU A 168 1.63 -8.25 -3.43
N THR A 169 2.18 -8.70 -2.29
CA THR A 169 2.42 -7.82 -1.15
C THR A 169 3.38 -6.67 -1.49
N ARG A 170 4.28 -6.87 -2.47
CA ARG A 170 5.31 -5.87 -2.81
C ARG A 170 4.71 -4.53 -3.22
N MET A 171 3.61 -4.50 -3.97
CA MET A 171 3.00 -3.24 -4.42
C MET A 171 2.55 -2.33 -3.27
N PHE A 172 2.14 -2.91 -2.13
CA PHE A 172 1.81 -2.16 -0.92
C PHE A 172 3.07 -1.57 -0.28
N CYS A 173 4.16 -2.34 -0.27
CA CYS A 173 5.46 -1.86 0.20
C CYS A 173 6.00 -0.74 -0.71
N ASP A 174 5.84 -0.87 -2.02
CA ASP A 174 6.28 0.12 -3.01
C ASP A 174 5.50 1.43 -2.86
N SER A 175 4.22 1.36 -2.49
CA SER A 175 3.43 2.56 -2.19
C SER A 175 4.01 3.35 -1.02
N ASP A 176 4.52 2.68 0.02
CA ASP A 176 5.21 3.37 1.12
C ASP A 176 6.56 3.95 0.69
N GLU A 177 7.26 3.33 -0.27
CA GLU A 177 8.53 3.83 -0.79
C GLU A 177 8.37 5.21 -1.44
N ILE A 178 7.24 5.46 -2.11
CA ILE A 178 6.90 6.79 -2.64
C ILE A 178 6.87 7.85 -1.52
N TRP A 179 6.31 7.52 -0.36
CA TRP A 179 6.26 8.43 0.79
C TRP A 179 7.63 8.62 1.44
N MET A 180 8.39 7.53 1.58
CA MET A 180 9.74 7.60 2.16
C MET A 180 10.70 8.40 1.28
N ASP A 181 10.63 8.22 -0.04
CA ASP A 181 11.42 8.99 -0.97
C ASP A 181 11.05 10.48 -0.92
N ALA A 182 9.75 10.80 -0.81
CA ALA A 182 9.30 12.18 -0.67
C ALA A 182 9.79 12.81 0.66
N LEU A 183 9.75 12.06 1.77
CA LEU A 183 10.32 12.49 3.06
C LEU A 183 11.82 12.80 2.94
N ASN A 184 12.57 11.90 2.32
CA ASN A 184 14.03 12.05 2.18
C ASN A 184 14.43 13.16 1.20
N ARG A 185 13.67 13.36 0.11
CA ARG A 185 13.91 14.45 -0.86
C ARG A 185 13.48 15.82 -0.35
N GLY A 186 12.45 15.88 0.49
CA GLY A 186 11.89 17.14 0.97
C GLY A 186 12.80 17.90 1.94
N HIS A 187 13.90 17.29 2.40
CA HIS A 187 14.87 17.89 3.33
C HIS A 187 14.23 18.48 4.60
N PHE A 188 13.22 17.80 5.15
CA PHE A 188 12.48 18.23 6.34
C PHE A 188 13.26 18.07 7.66
N GLY A 189 14.59 17.94 7.64
CA GLY A 189 15.37 17.70 8.87
C GLY A 189 15.15 16.33 9.52
N ILE A 190 14.51 15.40 8.82
CA ILE A 190 14.39 13.98 9.17
C ILE A 190 14.81 13.11 7.99
N ARG A 191 15.30 11.91 8.29
CA ARG A 191 15.67 10.88 7.31
C ARG A 191 14.96 9.59 7.68
N VAL A 192 14.38 8.92 6.69
CA VAL A 192 13.73 7.62 6.85
C VAL A 192 14.49 6.52 6.12
N GLU A 193 14.63 5.37 6.76
CA GLU A 193 15.22 4.17 6.19
C GLU A 193 14.32 2.95 6.43
N ARG A 194 14.28 2.06 5.43
CA ARG A 194 13.63 0.75 5.50
C ARG A 194 14.42 -0.28 4.70
N PRO A 195 15.47 -0.87 5.29
CA PRO A 195 16.40 -1.74 4.56
C PRO A 195 15.79 -3.08 4.10
N THR A 196 14.67 -3.51 4.69
CA THR A 196 14.00 -4.77 4.33
C THR A 196 12.50 -4.69 4.58
N THR A 197 11.74 -5.63 4.04
CA THR A 197 10.33 -5.87 4.41
C THR A 197 10.04 -7.36 4.49
N LEU A 198 8.91 -7.73 5.10
CA LEU A 198 8.38 -9.09 5.07
C LEU A 198 8.21 -9.61 3.61
N ALA A 199 7.79 -8.73 2.69
CA ALA A 199 7.58 -9.08 1.27
C ALA A 199 8.89 -9.38 0.50
N PHE A 200 10.04 -8.96 1.05
CA PHE A 200 11.38 -9.24 0.51
C PHE A 200 12.15 -10.25 1.38
N GLY A 201 11.48 -10.96 2.29
CA GLY A 201 12.08 -12.03 3.09
C GLY A 201 12.71 -11.58 4.42
N GLY A 202 12.50 -10.34 4.84
CA GLY A 202 12.87 -9.87 6.17
C GLY A 202 12.03 -10.50 7.29
N THR A 203 12.47 -10.33 8.53
CA THR A 203 11.75 -10.76 9.74
C THR A 203 10.74 -9.73 10.26
N GLY A 204 10.73 -8.54 9.66
CA GLY A 204 9.84 -7.42 9.95
C GLY A 204 10.03 -6.32 8.90
N CYS A 205 9.30 -5.21 9.04
CA CYS A 205 9.48 -4.02 8.21
C CYS A 205 9.92 -2.82 9.09
N PRO A 206 11.23 -2.53 9.18
CA PRO A 206 11.73 -1.41 9.96
C PRO A 206 11.47 -0.08 9.25
N PHE A 207 10.62 0.78 9.81
CA PHE A 207 10.47 2.17 9.44
C PHE A 207 11.22 3.03 10.46
N HIS A 208 12.48 3.33 10.16
CA HIS A 208 13.37 4.02 11.08
C HIS A 208 13.54 5.47 10.64
N VAL A 209 13.08 6.39 11.48
CA VAL A 209 13.18 7.83 11.24
C VAL A 209 14.10 8.46 12.27
N ASP A 210 15.14 9.11 11.78
CA ASP A 210 16.12 9.83 12.59
C ASP A 210 16.13 11.31 12.19
N ARG A 211 16.43 12.20 13.15
CA ARG A 211 16.75 13.59 12.78
C ARG A 211 17.96 13.60 11.85
N SER A 212 17.85 14.35 10.75
CA SER A 212 19.01 14.65 9.91
C SER A 212 19.96 15.52 10.73
N ARG A 213 21.19 15.06 10.96
CA ARG A 213 22.23 15.95 11.47
C ARG A 213 22.63 16.87 10.34
N SER A 214 22.43 18.17 10.52
CA SER A 214 23.00 19.22 9.65
C SER A 214 24.51 19.31 9.84
#